data_AF-A0A4Z0ESL7-F1
#
_entry.id   AF-A0A4Z0ESL7-F1
#
_cell.length_a   1.000
_cell.length_b   1.000
_cell.length_c   1.000
_cell.angle_alpha   90.00
_cell.angle_beta   90.00
_cell.angle_gamma   90.00
#
_symmetry.space_group_name_H-M   'P 1'
#
loop_
_entity.id
_entity.type
_entity.pdbx_description
1 polymer ?
#
loop_
_entity_poly.entity_id
_entity_poly.type
_entity_poly.pdbx_seq_one_letter_code
_entity_poly.pdbx_strand_id
1 'polypeptide(L)'
;MRAQPPTPEFITHLDRGGQYCGNAYRALLHQHRALRSQSRRGDCYDNAQAESLWSRFKTEELERWEWPVFADLADARLTLGPYF
;
A
#
# COMPACT_ATOMS: atom_id res chain seq x y z
N MET A 1 2.54 11.64 8.47
CA MET A 1 1.27 10.91 8.69
C MET A 1 1.00 10.69 10.17
N ARG A 2 -0.20 11.02 10.66
CA ARG A 2 -0.61 10.66 12.04
C ARG A 2 -1.13 9.22 12.02
N ALA A 3 -0.46 8.32 12.73
CA ALA A 3 -0.98 6.98 12.99
C ALA A 3 -2.32 7.13 13.74
N GLN A 4 -3.42 6.89 13.04
CA GLN A 4 -4.74 6.95 13.62
C GLN A 4 -4.93 5.71 14.50
N PRO A 5 -5.26 5.86 15.79
CA PRO A 5 -5.46 4.70 16.65
C PRO A 5 -6.61 3.84 16.08
N PRO A 6 -6.48 2.49 16.10
CA PRO A 6 -7.50 1.62 15.54
C PRO A 6 -8.82 1.83 16.28
N THR A 7 -9.77 2.46 15.61
CA THR A 7 -11.15 2.57 16.06
C THR A 7 -11.85 1.22 15.86
N PRO A 8 -12.97 0.96 16.55
CA PRO A 8 -13.67 -0.34 16.50
C PRO A 8 -14.14 -0.80 15.11
N GLU A 9 -13.97 0.02 14.07
CA GLU A 9 -14.44 -0.19 12.71
C GLU A 9 -13.35 0.12 11.67
N PHE A 10 -12.08 -0.12 11.99
CA PHE A 10 -10.99 0.08 11.03
C PHE A 10 -11.10 -0.95 9.90
N ILE A 11 -11.39 -0.48 8.67
CA ILE A 11 -11.49 -1.32 7.47
C ILE A 11 -10.19 -1.20 6.67
N THR A 12 -9.51 -2.32 6.45
CA THR A 12 -8.41 -2.43 5.47
C THR A 12 -8.97 -2.87 4.13
N HIS A 13 -8.84 -2.05 3.09
CA HIS A 13 -9.16 -2.44 1.71
C HIS A 13 -7.89 -2.83 0.95
N LEU A 14 -7.87 -4.02 0.36
CA LEU A 14 -6.68 -4.58 -0.31
C LEU A 14 -7.09 -5.31 -1.58
N ASP A 15 -6.13 -5.45 -2.49
CA ASP A 15 -6.28 -6.41 -3.58
C ASP A 15 -6.33 -7.86 -3.06
N ARG A 16 -6.60 -8.79 -3.98
CA ARG A 16 -6.67 -10.24 -3.67
C ARG A 16 -5.34 -10.96 -3.86
N GLY A 17 -4.22 -10.26 -3.83
CA GLY A 17 -2.89 -10.85 -3.92
C GLY A 17 -2.71 -12.00 -2.91
N GLY A 18 -1.96 -13.03 -3.30
CA GLY A 18 -1.80 -14.25 -2.49
C GLY A 18 -1.28 -13.98 -1.07
N GLN A 19 -0.48 -12.92 -0.90
CA GLN A 19 0.04 -12.46 0.39
C GLN A 19 -1.05 -11.96 1.34
N TYR A 20 -2.09 -11.29 0.83
CA TYR A 20 -3.20 -10.73 1.62
C TYR A 20 -4.36 -11.72 1.83
N CYS A 21 -4.34 -12.84 1.11
CA CYS A 21 -5.30 -13.93 1.27
C CYS A 21 -4.87 -14.99 2.31
N GLY A 22 -3.62 -14.95 2.78
CA GLY A 22 -3.06 -15.95 3.70
C GLY A 22 -3.59 -15.89 5.14
N ASN A 23 -3.47 -17.00 5.86
CA ASN A 23 -3.89 -17.13 7.25
C ASN A 23 -3.12 -16.22 8.21
N ALA A 24 -1.82 -16.00 7.95
CA ALA A 24 -1.01 -15.08 8.75
C ALA A 24 -1.56 -13.65 8.73
N TYR A 25 -1.96 -13.16 7.55
CA TYR A 25 -2.55 -11.84 7.41
C TYR A 25 -3.92 -11.72 8.10
N ARG A 26 -4.74 -12.77 8.01
CA ARG A 26 -6.02 -12.85 8.74
C ARG A 26 -5.83 -12.79 10.26
N ALA A 27 -4.82 -13.51 10.77
CA ALA A 27 -4.50 -13.50 12.19
C ALA A 27 -4.07 -12.09 12.66
N LEU A 28 -3.26 -11.39 11.86
CA LEU A 28 -2.85 -10.02 12.13
C LEU A 28 -4.05 -9.07 12.20
N LEU A 29 -4.95 -9.10 11.22
CA LEU A 29 -6.15 -8.24 11.22
C LEU A 29 -7.03 -8.51 12.45
N HIS A 30 -7.18 -9.77 12.85
CA HIS A 30 -7.94 -10.13 14.03
C HIS A 30 -7.31 -9.57 15.32
N GLN A 31 -5.97 -9.63 15.46
CA GLN A 31 -5.26 -9.05 16.60
C GLN A 31 -5.50 -7.53 16.72
N HIS A 32 -5.60 -6.84 15.59
CA HIS A 32 -5.84 -5.40 15.55
C HIS A 32 -7.31 -4.99 15.49
N ARG A 33 -8.25 -5.95 15.60
CA ARG A 33 -9.71 -5.71 15.45
C ARG A 33 -10.06 -4.99 14.14
N ALA A 34 -9.30 -5.27 13.09
CA ALA A 34 -9.47 -4.69 11.77
C ALA A 34 -10.39 -5.56 10.90
N LEU A 35 -11.28 -4.91 10.16
CA LEU A 35 -12.16 -5.54 9.18
C LEU A 35 -11.48 -5.58 7.81
N ARG A 36 -11.57 -6.72 7.14
CA ARG A 36 -10.99 -6.87 5.80
C ARG A 36 -12.04 -6.62 4.73
N SER A 37 -11.78 -5.64 3.87
CA SER A 37 -12.46 -5.45 2.59
C SER A 37 -11.48 -5.83 1.47
N GLN A 38 -11.95 -6.51 0.43
CA GLN A 38 -11.11 -6.92 -0.70
C GLN A 38 -11.79 -6.56 -2.00
N SER A 39 -10.98 -6.20 -3.00
CA SER A 39 -11.48 -5.92 -4.35
C SER A 39 -12.23 -7.12 -4.93
N ARG A 40 -13.28 -6.86 -5.70
CA ARG A 40 -14.01 -7.93 -6.41
C ARG A 40 -13.12 -8.53 -7.50
N ARG A 41 -13.37 -9.80 -7.83
CA ARG A 41 -12.60 -10.47 -8.89
C ARG A 41 -12.94 -9.79 -10.23
N GLY A 42 -11.94 -9.23 -10.89
CA GLY A 42 -12.11 -8.54 -12.18
C GLY A 42 -12.60 -7.10 -12.08
N ASP A 43 -12.62 -6.51 -10.89
CA ASP A 43 -12.97 -5.10 -10.68
C ASP A 43 -11.71 -4.28 -10.35
N CYS A 44 -11.17 -3.60 -11.37
CA CYS A 44 -9.98 -2.77 -11.22
C CYS A 44 -10.25 -1.43 -10.53
N TYR A 45 -11.51 -1.00 -10.46
CA TYR A 45 -11.86 0.29 -9.84
C TYR A 45 -11.60 0.29 -8.34
N ASP A 46 -11.79 -0.85 -7.68
CA ASP A 46 -11.51 -1.05 -6.27
C ASP A 46 -10.02 -0.80 -5.93
N ASN A 47 -9.10 -1.04 -6.87
CA ASN A 47 -7.66 -0.83 -6.69
C ASN A 47 -7.12 0.44 -7.38
N ALA A 48 -7.96 1.15 -8.14
CA ALA A 48 -7.54 2.26 -8.99
C ALA A 48 -6.84 3.39 -8.21
N GLN A 49 -7.23 3.64 -6.96
CA GLN A 49 -6.57 4.63 -6.12
C GLN A 49 -5.10 4.24 -5.84
N ALA A 50 -4.86 2.99 -5.44
CA ALA A 50 -3.52 2.49 -5.18
C ALA A 50 -2.69 2.44 -6.47
N GLU A 51 -3.29 1.97 -7.58
CA GLU A 51 -2.64 1.95 -8.89
C GLU A 51 -2.25 3.35 -9.37
N SER A 52 -3.11 4.35 -9.17
CA SER A 52 -2.83 5.74 -9.53
C SER A 52 -1.66 6.31 -8.73
N LEU A 53 -1.59 6.04 -7.43
CA LEU A 53 -0.45 6.42 -6.59
C LEU A 53 0.85 5.78 -7.11
N TRP A 54 0.83 4.46 -7.37
CA TRP A 54 2.01 3.75 -7.87
C TRP A 54 2.43 4.21 -9.26
N SER A 55 1.48 4.56 -10.12
CA SER A 55 1.76 5.11 -11.45
C SER A 55 2.49 6.44 -11.33
N ARG A 56 1.96 7.36 -10.51
CA ARG A 56 2.60 8.66 -10.25
C ARG A 56 3.99 8.51 -9.66
N PHE A 57 4.17 7.64 -8.67
CA PHE A 57 5.48 7.37 -8.08
C PHE A 57 6.49 6.87 -9.13
N LYS A 58 6.09 5.93 -10.01
CA LYS A 58 6.98 5.43 -11.06
C LYS A 58 7.38 6.54 -12.02
N THR A 59 6.43 7.34 -12.49
CA THR A 59 6.70 8.41 -13.46
C THR A 59 7.50 9.57 -12.87
N GLU A 60 7.14 10.02 -11.66
CA GLU A 60 7.79 11.16 -11.01
C GLU A 60 9.19 10.78 -10.48
N GLU A 61 9.37 9.55 -9.99
CA GLU A 61 10.58 9.13 -9.26
C GLU A 61 11.40 8.01 -9.88
N LEU A 62 10.84 7.03 -10.59
CA LEU A 62 11.64 5.91 -11.10
C LEU A 62 12.05 6.09 -12.56
N GLU A 63 11.17 6.65 -13.39
CA GLU A 63 11.36 6.78 -14.83
C GLU A 63 12.11 8.06 -15.20
N ARG A 64 12.16 9.03 -14.28
CA ARG A 64 12.79 10.33 -14.52
C ARG A 64 14.31 10.33 -14.35
N TRP A 65 14.87 9.33 -13.66
CA TRP A 65 16.28 9.29 -13.30
C TRP A 65 17.00 8.09 -13.92
N GLU A 66 18.27 8.26 -14.26
CA GLU A 66 19.14 7.15 -14.67
C GLU A 66 19.55 6.30 -13.47
N TRP A 67 19.76 5.00 -13.70
CA TRP A 67 20.12 4.08 -12.63
C TRP A 67 21.55 4.35 -12.10
N PRO A 68 21.77 4.26 -10.78
CA PRO A 68 20.79 3.98 -9.73
C PRO A 68 19.92 5.19 -9.36
N VAL A 69 18.60 4.95 -9.21
CA VAL A 69 17.60 5.99 -8.88
C VAL A 69 17.80 6.55 -7.46
N PHE A 70 18.17 5.70 -6.50
CA PHE A 70 18.47 6.08 -5.13
C PHE A 70 19.92 5.77 -4.79
N ALA A 71 20.57 6.64 -4.03
CA ALA A 71 21.94 6.43 -3.59
C ALA A 71 22.04 5.34 -2.51
N ASP A 72 21.08 5.30 -1.58
CA ASP A 72 21.00 4.31 -0.51
C ASP A 72 19.57 4.18 0.06
N LEU A 73 19.40 3.38 1.12
CA LEU A 73 18.10 3.15 1.76
C LEU A 73 17.55 4.39 2.48
N ALA A 74 18.43 5.25 3.00
CA ALA A 74 18.02 6.46 3.71
C ALA A 74 17.48 7.50 2.72
N ASP A 75 18.17 7.65 1.59
CA ASP A 75 17.74 8.45 0.45
C ASP A 75 16.39 7.97 -0.08
N ALA A 76 16.24 6.67 -0.34
CA ALA A 76 14.95 6.10 -0.73
C ALA A 76 13.84 6.38 0.30
N ARG A 77 14.12 6.26 1.61
CA ARG A 77 13.11 6.52 2.65
C ARG A 77 12.66 7.99 2.67
N LEU A 78 13.59 8.92 2.50
CA LEU A 78 13.30 10.36 2.47
C LEU A 78 12.49 10.71 1.22
N THR A 79 12.93 10.22 0.06
CA THR A 79 12.29 10.49 -1.23
C THR A 79 10.90 9.87 -1.35
N LEU A 80 10.67 8.70 -0.74
CA LEU A 80 9.34 8.07 -0.70
C LEU A 80 8.37 8.74 0.30
N GLY A 81 8.89 9.48 1.27
CA GLY A 81 8.09 10.06 2.36
C GLY A 81 6.87 10.89 1.92
N PRO A 82 6.94 11.71 0.85
CA PRO A 82 5.80 12.46 0.35
C PRO A 82 4.68 11.63 -0.32
N TYR A 83 4.97 10.40 -0.74
CA TYR A 83 3.98 9.51 -1.38
C TYR A 83 3.16 8.72 -0.35
N PHE A 84 3.64 8.62 0.89
CA PHE A 84 3.05 7.85 2.00
C PHE A 84 3.09 8.62 3.33
#